data_AF-A0A2V7XHV7-F1
#
_entry.id   AF-A0A2V7XHV7-F1
#
_cell.length_a   1.000
_cell.length_b   1.000
_cell.length_c   1.000
_cell.angle_alpha   90.00
_cell.angle_beta   90.00
_cell.angle_gamma   90.00
#
_symmetry.space_group_name_H-M   'P 1'
#
loop_
_entity.id
_entity.type
_entity.pdbx_description
1 polymer ?
#
loop_
_entity_poly.entity_id
_entity_poly.type
_entity_poly.pdbx_seq_one_letter_code
_entity_poly.pdbx_strand_id
1 'polypeptide(L)' 'MEVAREPSGGVRITLDAREVPLLRYALERASLIDTPANQQAAIANFCARVLESLSVPRP' A
#
# COMPACT_ATOMS: atom_id res chain seq x y z
N MET A 1 2.58 13.62 2.40
CA MET A 1 2.42 12.76 1.21
C MET A 1 2.46 13.58 -0.06
N GLU A 2 3.33 13.20 -1.00
CA GLU A 2 3.39 13.75 -2.35
C GLU A 2 3.09 12.65 -3.39
N VAL A 3 2.42 13.02 -4.48
CA VAL A 3 2.00 12.08 -5.53
C VAL A 3 2.50 12.57 -6.88
N ALA A 4 3.26 11.73 -7.59
CA ALA A 4 3.76 12.00 -8.93
C ALA A 4 3.33 10.88 -9.89
N ARG A 5 3.00 11.25 -11.14
CA ARG A 5 2.73 10.28 -12.21
C ARG A 5 4.03 9.97 -12.94
N GLU A 6 4.34 8.70 -13.12
CA GLU A 6 5.52 8.26 -13.86
C GLU A 6 5.20 8.17 -15.36
N PRO A 7 6.16 8.45 -16.26
CA PRO A 7 5.96 8.32 -17.72
C PRO A 7 5.56 6.92 -18.18
N SER A 8 5.86 5.89 -17.38
CA SER A 8 5.46 4.51 -17.61
C SER A 8 3.98 4.22 -17.32
N GLY A 9 3.21 5.21 -16.88
CA GLY A 9 1.80 5.06 -16.49
C GLY A 9 1.59 4.67 -15.02
N GLY A 10 2.66 4.56 -14.23
CA GLY A 10 2.60 4.31 -12.80
C GLY A 10 2.39 5.58 -11.96
N VAL A 11 2.26 5.38 -10.64
CA VAL A 11 2.19 6.46 -9.65
C VAL A 11 3.27 6.24 -8.60
N ARG A 12 4.11 7.26 -8.35
CA ARG A 12 5.04 7.31 -7.23
C ARG A 12 4.39 8.11 -6.10
N ILE A 13 4.35 7.50 -4.91
CA ILE A 13 3.88 8.15 -3.69
C ILE A 13 5.06 8.27 -2.73
N THR A 14 5.37 9.49 -2.30
CA THR A 14 6.38 9.77 -1.29
C THR A 14 5.68 10.02 0.04
N LEU A 15 6.07 9.26 1.06
CA LEU A 15 5.55 9.38 2.42
C LEU A 15 6.64 9.88 3.35
N ASP A 16 6.27 10.74 4.29
CA ASP A 16 7.16 11.09 5.39
C ASP A 16 7.23 9.97 6.45
N ALA A 17 8.19 10.06 7.37
CA ALA A 17 8.41 9.04 8.39
C ALA A 17 7.22 8.84 9.36
N ARG A 18 6.35 9.85 9.52
CA ARG A 18 5.15 9.80 10.38
C ARG A 18 3.97 9.16 9.63
N GLU A 19 3.95 9.26 8.31
CA GLU A 19 2.92 8.67 7.45
C GLU A 19 3.11 7.16 7.23
N VAL A 20 4.35 6.66 7.28
CA VAL A 20 4.65 5.24 7.07
C VAL A 20 3.90 4.30 8.05
N PRO A 21 3.91 4.55 9.38
CA PRO A 21 3.11 3.75 10.33
C PRO A 21 1.60 3.80 10.06
N LEU A 22 1.09 4.94 9.60
CA LEU A 22 -0.33 5.10 9.27
C LEU A 22 -0.72 4.26 8.05
N LEU A 23 0.11 4.26 7.00
CA LEU A 23 -0.09 3.40 5.84
C LEU A 23 -0.07 1.92 6.25
N ARG A 24 0.91 1.51 7.07
CA ARG A 24 0.99 0.14 7.57
C ARG A 24 -0.31 -0.28 8.27
N TYR A 25 -0.78 0.54 9.21
CA TYR A 25 -2.02 0.28 9.94
C TYR A 25 -3.24 0.17 9.02
N ALA A 26 -3.34 1.06 8.02
CA ALA A 26 -4.43 1.03 7.04
C ALA A 26 -4.42 -0.27 6.20
N LEU A 27 -3.23 -0.74 5.79
CA LEU A 27 -3.08 -1.98 5.02
C LEU A 27 -3.37 -3.23 5.85
N GLU A 28 -2.91 -3.28 7.11
CA GLU A 28 -3.18 -4.39 8.04
C GLU A 28 -4.68 -4.53 8.35
N ARG A 29 -5.41 -3.42 8.34
CA ARG A 29 -6.84 -3.36 8.64
C ARG A 29 -7.74 -3.23 7.42
N ALA A 30 -7.19 -3.36 6.22
CA ALA A 30 -7.97 -3.26 4.99
C ALA A 30 -9.07 -4.34 5.00
N SER A 31 -10.31 -3.90 5.16
CA SER A 31 -11.49 -4.74 5.01
C SER A 31 -11.85 -4.85 3.53
N LEU A 32 -12.24 -6.05 3.10
CA LEU A 32 -12.68 -6.32 1.74
C LEU A 32 -14.19 -6.61 1.66
N ILE A 33 -14.93 -6.29 2.72
CA ILE A 33 -16.38 -6.57 2.84
C ILE A 33 -17.17 -5.94 1.70
N ASP A 34 -16.84 -4.70 1.33
CA ASP A 34 -17.52 -3.96 0.25
C ASP A 34 -16.79 -4.06 -1.11
N THR A 35 -15.74 -4.88 -1.18
CA THR A 35 -14.94 -5.05 -2.39
C THR A 35 -15.56 -6.12 -3.29
N PRO A 36 -15.75 -5.86 -4.61
CA PRO A 36 -16.21 -6.88 -5.54
C PRO A 36 -15.35 -8.15 -5.48
N ALA A 37 -15.98 -9.33 -5.45
CA ALA A 37 -15.29 -10.61 -5.23
C ALA A 37 -14.13 -10.85 -6.22
N ASN A 38 -14.27 -10.42 -7.47
CA ASN A 38 -13.24 -10.53 -8.50
C ASN A 38 -12.00 -9.64 -8.27
N GLN A 39 -12.07 -8.68 -7.36
CA GLN A 39 -10.96 -7.77 -7.01
C GLN A 39 -10.35 -8.06 -5.65
N GLN A 40 -11.05 -8.79 -4.77
CA GLN A 40 -10.60 -9.04 -3.39
C GLN A 40 -9.21 -9.67 -3.33
N ALA A 41 -8.96 -10.72 -4.11
CA ALA A 41 -7.65 -11.40 -4.14
C ALA A 41 -6.53 -10.47 -4.63
N ALA A 42 -6.80 -9.65 -5.65
CA ALA A 42 -5.81 -8.71 -6.18
C ALA A 42 -5.43 -7.64 -5.16
N ILE A 43 -6.43 -7.09 -4.45
CA ILE A 43 -6.21 -6.09 -3.40
C ILE A 43 -5.49 -6.70 -2.20
N ALA A 44 -5.89 -7.89 -1.75
CA ALA A 44 -5.20 -8.60 -0.67
C ALA A 44 -3.71 -8.83 -0.98
N ASN A 45 -3.42 -9.31 -2.20
CA ASN A 45 -2.05 -9.53 -2.67
C ASN A 45 -1.25 -8.22 -2.76
N PHE A 46 -1.90 -7.13 -3.18
CA PHE A 46 -1.29 -5.80 -3.18
C PHE A 46 -0.93 -5.36 -1.75
N CYS A 47 -1.87 -5.45 -0.81
CA CYS A 47 -1.63 -5.10 0.59
C CYS A 47 -0.47 -5.90 1.19
N ALA A 48 -0.42 -7.22 0.96
CA ALA A 48 0.66 -8.08 1.43
C ALA A 48 2.04 -7.65 0.91
N ARG A 49 2.17 -7.40 -0.39
CA ARG A 49 3.42 -6.94 -1.02
C ARG A 49 3.89 -5.59 -0.48
N VAL A 50 2.97 -4.65 -0.28
CA VAL A 50 3.33 -3.33 0.25
C VAL A 50 3.76 -3.47 1.72
N LEU A 51 3.06 -4.25 2.53
CA LEU A 51 3.44 -4.52 3.92
C LEU A 51 4.82 -5.18 4.04
N GLU A 52 5.15 -6.13 3.17
CA GLU A 52 6.48 -6.74 3.10
C GLU A 52 7.55 -5.69 2.80
N SER A 53 7.29 -4.81 1.82
CA SER A 53 8.19 -3.72 1.44
C SER A 53 8.39 -2.70 2.56
N LEU A 54 7.37 -2.48 3.40
CA LEU A 54 7.43 -1.61 4.58
C LEU A 54 8.08 -2.29 5.79
N SER A 55 8.15 -3.62 5.82
CA SER A 55 8.63 -4.41 6.96
C SER A 55 10.14 -4.65 6.95
N VAL A 56 10.86 -4.16 5.93
CA VAL A 56 12.32 -4.24 5.89
C VAL A 56 12.92 -3.42 7.04
N PRO A 57 13.56 -4.05 8.03
CA PRO A 57 14.39 -3.34 8.98
C PRO A 57 15.60 -2.79 8.20
N ARG A 58 15.90 -1.50 8.33
CA ARG A 58 17.21 -0.96 7.89
C ARG A 58 18.26 -1.24 8.98
N PRO A 59 19.55 -1.29 8.57
CA PRO A 59 20.54 -2.35 8.83
C PRO A 59 20.85 -2.65 10.29
#